data_AF-A0A8S3B8K4-F1
#
_entry.id   AF-A0A8S3B8K4-F1
#
_cell.length_a   1.000
_cell.length_b   1.000
_cell.length_c   1.000
_cell.angle_alpha   90.00
_cell.angle_beta   90.00
_cell.angle_gamma   90.00
#
_symmetry.space_group_name_H-M   'P 1'
#
loop_
_entity.id
_entity.type
_entity.pdbx_description
1 polymer ?
#
loop_
_entity_poly.entity_id
_entity_poly.type
_entity_poly.pdbx_seq_one_letter_code
_entity_poly.pdbx_strand_id
1 'polypeptide(L)'
;MLQGYQYYSHINVIIDCIKKFDIIPKERHCDMFEQLKQLNNNESCTIKEISNAYKLFKEKCKHQHLQLIKATVECSIVVQKMKEFDLYSLHGQRRFQALRDHLTTSFQLQEKNNMILNSLIVTHSLCEPFVSEANTFEEFLDHLAQMPTFEENSLDHIRVVPIGVLLSERFEHFT
;
A
#
# COMPACT_ATOMS: atom_id res chain seq x y z
N MET A 1 -4.29 7.72 29.56
CA MET A 1 -5.41 7.78 28.60
C MET A 1 -4.97 8.12 27.17
N LEU A 2 -4.08 9.10 26.94
CA LEU A 2 -3.64 9.49 25.58
C LEU A 2 -2.96 8.37 24.75
N GLN A 3 -2.13 7.52 25.36
CA GLN A 3 -1.43 6.45 24.64
C GLN A 3 -2.37 5.36 24.09
N GLY A 4 -3.40 4.99 24.86
CA GLY A 4 -4.39 4.00 24.42
C GLY A 4 -5.19 4.48 23.21
N TYR A 5 -5.54 5.77 23.17
CA TYR A 5 -6.22 6.38 22.02
C TYR A 5 -5.35 6.40 20.76
N GLN A 6 -4.05 6.66 20.91
CA GLN A 6 -3.11 6.62 19.78
C GLN A 6 -2.97 5.20 19.21
N TYR A 7 -2.87 4.17 20.07
CA TYR A 7 -2.76 2.78 19.62
C TYR A 7 -4.02 2.36 18.87
N TYR A 8 -5.19 2.70 19.42
CA TYR A 8 -6.47 2.48 18.77
C TYR A 8 -6.55 3.16 17.40
N SER A 9 -6.21 4.45 17.31
CA SER A 9 -6.23 5.20 16.06
C SER A 9 -5.30 4.59 15.00
N HIS A 10 -4.08 4.19 15.38
CA HIS A 10 -3.14 3.58 14.44
C HIS A 10 -3.60 2.22 13.94
N ILE A 11 -4.05 1.36 14.86
CA ILE A 11 -4.55 0.02 14.51
C ILE A 11 -5.80 0.10 13.63
N ASN A 12 -6.72 1.02 13.91
CA ASN A 12 -7.90 1.22 13.06
C ASN A 12 -7.52 1.58 11.62
N VAL A 13 -6.56 2.50 11.42
CA VAL A 13 -6.09 2.86 10.07
C VAL A 13 -5.49 1.64 9.35
N ILE A 14 -4.77 0.77 10.06
CA ILE A 14 -4.18 -0.44 9.48
C ILE A 14 -5.29 -1.45 9.10
N ILE A 15 -6.28 -1.65 9.96
CA ILE A 15 -7.43 -2.53 9.68
C ILE A 15 -8.22 -2.00 8.48
N ASP A 16 -8.46 -0.69 8.44
CA ASP A 16 -9.15 -0.04 7.33
C ASP A 16 -8.39 -0.22 6.03
N CYS A 17 -7.07 -0.12 6.05
CA CYS A 17 -6.20 -0.42 4.90
C CYS A 17 -6.38 -1.86 4.41
N ILE A 18 -6.24 -2.84 5.30
CA ILE A 18 -6.36 -4.27 4.97
C ILE A 18 -7.73 -4.56 4.36
N LYS A 19 -8.80 -4.02 4.94
CA LYS A 19 -10.17 -4.19 4.44
C LYS A 19 -10.39 -3.50 3.10
N LYS A 20 -9.95 -2.25 2.97
CA LYS A 20 -10.19 -1.41 1.80
C LYS A 20 -9.55 -1.99 0.54
N PHE A 21 -8.39 -2.62 0.69
CA PHE A 21 -7.67 -3.22 -0.41
C PHE A 21 -7.82 -4.74 -0.47
N ASP A 22 -8.58 -5.38 0.41
CA ASP A 22 -8.69 -6.85 0.47
C ASP A 22 -7.32 -7.53 0.49
N ILE A 23 -6.44 -7.05 1.39
CA ILE A 23 -5.06 -7.57 1.51
C ILE A 23 -5.07 -8.96 2.14
N ILE A 24 -5.95 -9.17 3.13
CA ILE A 24 -6.15 -10.47 3.77
C ILE A 24 -7.57 -10.94 3.39
N PRO A 25 -7.69 -11.89 2.46
CA PRO A 25 -8.99 -12.36 1.99
C PRO A 25 -9.83 -12.96 3.12
N LYS A 26 -11.14 -12.72 3.09
CA LYS A 26 -12.10 -13.18 4.12
C LYS A 26 -12.16 -14.70 4.30
N GLU A 27 -11.75 -15.46 3.28
CA GLU A 27 -11.74 -16.93 3.29
C GLU A 27 -10.58 -17.49 4.11
N ARG A 28 -9.56 -16.68 4.40
CA ARG A 28 -8.42 -17.08 5.21
C ARG A 28 -8.70 -16.76 6.69
N HIS A 29 -8.77 -17.81 7.51
CA HIS A 29 -8.86 -17.66 8.96
C HIS A 29 -7.54 -17.11 9.52
N CYS A 30 -7.54 -15.85 9.93
CA CYS A 30 -6.46 -15.25 10.71
C CYS A 30 -7.01 -14.79 12.06
N ASP A 31 -6.70 -15.52 13.13
CA ASP A 31 -7.27 -15.30 14.47
C ASP A 31 -7.06 -13.86 14.97
N MET A 32 -5.85 -13.31 14.77
CA MET A 32 -5.54 -11.94 15.18
C MET A 32 -6.30 -10.91 14.34
N PHE A 33 -6.38 -11.10 13.03
CA PHE A 33 -7.10 -10.16 12.18
C PHE A 33 -8.61 -10.18 12.44
N GLU A 34 -9.21 -11.36 12.63
CA GLU A 34 -10.63 -11.47 12.96
C GLU A 34 -10.95 -10.86 14.33
N GLN A 35 -10.08 -10.98 15.33
CA GLN A 35 -10.21 -10.26 16.61
C GLN A 35 -10.15 -8.73 16.41
N LEU A 36 -9.20 -8.26 15.60
CA LEU A 36 -9.05 -6.83 15.32
C LEU A 36 -10.19 -6.26 14.48
N LYS A 37 -10.77 -7.06 13.57
CA LYS A 37 -11.90 -6.68 12.72
C LYS A 37 -13.13 -6.24 13.52
N GLN A 38 -13.30 -6.78 14.73
CA GLN A 38 -14.34 -6.42 15.69
C GLN A 38 -14.27 -4.95 16.13
N LEU A 39 -13.07 -4.33 16.14
CA LEU A 39 -12.88 -2.91 16.48
C LEU A 39 -13.69 -1.98 15.59
N ASN A 40 -13.77 -2.31 14.30
CA ASN A 40 -14.46 -1.49 13.30
C ASN A 40 -15.96 -1.86 13.19
N ASN A 41 -16.39 -2.97 13.82
CA ASN A 41 -17.80 -3.39 13.89
C ASN A 41 -18.51 -2.88 15.17
N ASN A 42 -17.85 -2.04 15.98
CA ASN A 42 -18.32 -1.63 17.32
C ASN A 42 -18.58 -2.81 18.28
N GLU A 43 -17.95 -3.95 18.02
CA GLU A 43 -17.95 -5.09 18.92
C GLU A 43 -16.79 -4.97 19.92
N SER A 44 -16.92 -5.62 21.08
CA SER A 44 -15.96 -5.46 22.17
C SER A 44 -14.63 -6.17 21.89
N CYS A 45 -13.71 -5.49 21.20
CA CYS A 45 -12.30 -5.88 21.19
C CYS A 45 -11.60 -5.36 22.45
N THR A 46 -10.76 -6.18 23.06
CA THR A 46 -10.08 -5.85 24.30
C THR A 46 -8.89 -4.91 24.05
N ILE A 47 -8.62 -4.02 25.01
CA ILE A 47 -7.42 -3.16 25.01
C ILE A 47 -6.14 -4.00 24.87
N LYS A 48 -6.14 -5.23 25.39
CA LYS A 48 -5.02 -6.17 25.30
C LYS A 48 -4.73 -6.58 23.85
N GLU A 49 -5.76 -6.89 23.06
CA GLU A 49 -5.63 -7.26 21.64
C GLU A 49 -5.11 -6.07 20.80
N ILE A 50 -5.69 -4.89 20.97
CA ILE A 50 -5.21 -3.65 20.32
C ILE A 50 -3.73 -3.41 20.66
N SER A 51 -3.38 -3.55 21.95
CA SER A 51 -2.02 -3.31 22.43
C SER A 51 -1.03 -4.33 21.88
N ASN A 52 -1.43 -5.59 21.76
CA ASN A 52 -0.61 -6.65 21.16
C ASN A 52 -0.36 -6.40 19.67
N ALA A 53 -1.40 -6.07 18.91
CA ALA A 53 -1.27 -5.73 17.50
C ALA A 53 -0.39 -4.50 17.29
N TYR A 54 -0.54 -3.47 18.13
CA TYR A 54 0.28 -2.28 18.05
C TYR A 54 1.74 -2.55 18.42
N LYS A 55 1.98 -3.42 19.40
CA LYS A 55 3.33 -3.86 19.76
C LYS A 55 3.99 -4.59 18.59
N LEU A 56 3.27 -5.52 17.96
CA LEU A 56 3.75 -6.24 16.79
C LEU A 56 4.07 -5.29 15.63
N PHE A 57 3.18 -4.33 15.35
CA PHE A 57 3.45 -3.27 14.37
C PHE A 57 4.73 -2.51 14.71
N LYS A 58 4.91 -2.07 15.96
CA LYS A 58 6.08 -1.29 16.38
C LYS A 58 7.39 -2.10 16.34
N GLU A 59 7.33 -3.41 16.52
CA GLU A 59 8.50 -4.30 16.44
C GLU A 59 9.00 -4.45 15.00
N LYS A 60 8.09 -4.50 14.02
CA LYS A 60 8.42 -4.73 12.61
C LYS A 60 8.53 -3.44 11.78
N CYS A 61 7.72 -2.44 12.11
CA CYS A 61 7.49 -1.27 11.27
C CYS A 61 7.90 0.05 11.95
N LYS A 62 8.30 1.01 11.11
CA LYS A 62 8.64 2.37 11.51
C LYS A 62 7.47 3.32 11.33
N HIS A 63 7.59 4.53 11.88
CA HIS A 63 6.59 5.60 11.70
C HIS A 63 6.28 5.88 10.22
N GLN A 64 7.29 5.81 9.34
CA GLN A 64 7.13 6.01 7.90
C GLN A 64 6.16 5.01 7.27
N HIS A 65 6.13 3.76 7.72
CA HIS A 65 5.19 2.76 7.20
C HIS A 65 3.75 3.13 7.56
N LEU A 66 3.51 3.68 8.76
CA LEU A 66 2.20 4.18 9.13
C LEU A 66 1.77 5.36 8.25
N GLN A 67 2.69 6.26 7.89
CA GLN A 67 2.40 7.36 6.98
C GLN A 67 2.09 6.87 5.56
N LEU A 68 2.79 5.84 5.09
CA LEU A 68 2.48 5.18 3.81
C LEU A 68 1.08 4.55 3.82
N ILE A 69 0.72 3.82 4.89
CA ILE A 69 -0.63 3.25 5.05
C ILE A 69 -1.69 4.36 4.99
N LYS A 70 -1.48 5.47 5.71
CA LYS A 70 -2.41 6.62 5.67
C LYS A 70 -2.55 7.19 4.26
N ALA A 71 -1.42 7.49 3.61
CA ALA A 71 -1.42 8.09 2.29
C ALA A 71 -2.09 7.20 1.22
N THR A 72 -1.87 5.88 1.29
CA THR A 72 -2.47 4.92 0.36
C THR A 72 -3.96 4.75 0.63
N VAL A 73 -4.38 4.67 1.90
CA VAL A 73 -5.81 4.66 2.26
C VAL A 73 -6.53 5.91 1.75
N GLU A 74 -5.93 7.09 1.90
CA GLU A 74 -6.47 8.35 1.39
C GLU A 74 -6.54 8.37 -0.15
N CYS A 75 -5.54 7.82 -0.84
CA CYS A 75 -5.48 7.77 -2.31
C CYS A 75 -5.73 6.36 -2.87
N SER A 76 -6.88 5.77 -2.52
CA SER A 76 -7.16 4.38 -2.86
C SER A 76 -7.25 4.06 -4.35
N ILE A 77 -7.53 5.06 -5.19
CA ILE A 77 -7.65 4.87 -6.63
C ILE A 77 -6.36 4.34 -7.27
N VAL A 78 -5.19 4.77 -6.77
CA VAL A 78 -3.90 4.35 -7.31
C VAL A 78 -3.70 2.85 -7.07
N VAL A 79 -3.89 2.39 -5.84
CA VAL A 79 -3.78 0.97 -5.47
C VAL A 79 -4.81 0.12 -6.22
N GLN A 80 -6.05 0.61 -6.33
CA GLN A 80 -7.11 -0.07 -7.08
C GLN A 80 -6.73 -0.25 -8.55
N LYS A 81 -6.20 0.78 -9.21
CA LYS A 81 -5.71 0.66 -10.59
C LYS A 81 -4.55 -0.33 -10.70
N MET A 82 -3.62 -0.35 -9.76
CA MET A 82 -2.54 -1.33 -9.79
C MET A 82 -3.04 -2.78 -9.65
N LYS A 83 -4.07 -3.01 -8.84
CA LYS A 83 -4.78 -4.30 -8.76
C LYS A 83 -5.50 -4.64 -10.07
N GLU A 84 -6.26 -3.70 -10.64
CA GLU A 84 -6.99 -3.89 -11.90
C GLU A 84 -6.06 -4.26 -13.07
N PHE A 85 -4.87 -3.63 -13.14
CA PHE A 85 -3.86 -3.92 -14.15
C PHE A 85 -2.98 -5.13 -13.82
N ASP A 86 -3.17 -5.75 -12.65
CA ASP A 86 -2.41 -6.89 -12.17
C ASP A 86 -0.88 -6.67 -12.25
N LEU A 87 -0.42 -5.48 -11.86
CA LEU A 87 0.96 -5.02 -12.14
C LEU A 87 2.05 -5.86 -11.48
N TYR A 88 1.72 -6.59 -10.42
CA TYR A 88 2.68 -7.40 -9.67
C TYR A 88 2.63 -8.89 -10.02
N SER A 89 1.75 -9.32 -10.94
CA SER A 89 1.90 -10.64 -11.52
C SER A 89 3.12 -10.70 -12.43
N LEU A 90 3.58 -11.90 -12.76
CA LEU A 90 4.70 -12.10 -13.67
C LEU A 90 4.48 -11.39 -15.03
N HIS A 91 3.23 -11.35 -15.50
CA HIS A 91 2.90 -10.67 -16.76
C HIS A 91 2.83 -9.15 -16.57
N GLY A 92 2.20 -8.67 -15.50
CA GLY A 92 2.15 -7.25 -15.15
C GLY A 92 3.53 -6.64 -14.97
N GLN A 93 4.43 -7.31 -14.27
CA GLN A 93 5.80 -6.87 -14.06
C GLN A 93 6.57 -6.72 -15.38
N ARG A 94 6.39 -7.69 -16.31
CA ARG A 94 6.98 -7.60 -17.66
C ARG A 94 6.42 -6.42 -18.45
N ARG A 95 5.12 -6.16 -18.37
CA ARG A 95 4.48 -5.01 -19.02
C ARG A 95 4.96 -3.69 -18.44
N PHE A 96 5.02 -3.58 -17.11
CA PHE A 96 5.53 -2.40 -16.42
C PHE A 96 6.99 -2.14 -16.80
N GLN A 97 7.81 -3.19 -16.85
CA GLN A 97 9.20 -3.12 -17.28
C GLN A 97 9.33 -2.63 -18.72
N ALA A 98 8.55 -3.17 -19.66
CA ALA A 98 8.55 -2.72 -21.05
C ALA A 98 8.10 -1.26 -21.20
N LEU A 99 7.05 -0.86 -20.47
CA LEU A 99 6.58 0.53 -20.43
C LEU A 99 7.69 1.46 -19.90
N ARG A 100 8.32 1.07 -18.80
CA ARG A 100 9.42 1.83 -18.19
C ARG A 100 10.56 2.04 -19.18
N ASP A 101 11.01 0.98 -19.86
CA ASP A 101 12.12 1.06 -20.81
C ASP A 101 11.77 1.91 -22.04
N HIS A 102 10.52 1.79 -22.53
CA HIS A 102 10.00 2.61 -23.62
C HIS A 102 9.93 4.10 -23.24
N LEU A 103 9.39 4.42 -22.06
CA LEU A 103 9.30 5.80 -21.56
C LEU A 103 10.69 6.38 -21.27
N THR A 104 11.61 5.58 -20.70
CA THR A 104 12.99 5.98 -20.48
C THR A 104 13.65 6.41 -21.78
N THR A 105 13.48 5.63 -22.85
CA THR A 105 14.02 5.94 -24.17
C THR A 105 13.38 7.20 -24.75
N SER A 106 12.05 7.32 -24.64
CA SER A 106 11.29 8.45 -25.19
C SER A 106 11.59 9.78 -24.48
N PHE A 107 11.98 9.74 -23.20
CA PHE A 107 12.17 10.91 -22.35
C PHE A 107 13.64 11.30 -22.12
N GLN A 108 14.60 10.66 -22.79
CA GLN A 108 16.05 10.86 -22.56
C GLN A 108 16.51 12.33 -22.48
N LEU A 109 15.80 13.28 -23.10
CA LEU A 109 16.13 14.71 -23.08
C LEU A 109 14.99 15.61 -22.58
N GLN A 110 13.97 15.05 -21.93
CA GLN A 110 12.76 15.76 -21.50
C GLN A 110 12.62 15.71 -19.97
N GLU A 111 13.22 16.68 -19.28
CA GLU A 111 13.29 16.74 -17.81
C GLU A 111 11.92 16.58 -17.12
N LYS A 112 10.90 17.30 -17.60
CA LYS A 112 9.52 17.19 -17.08
C LYS A 112 8.95 15.78 -17.22
N ASN A 113 9.27 15.08 -18.31
CA ASN A 113 8.75 13.73 -18.54
C ASN A 113 9.54 12.68 -17.74
N ASN A 114 10.82 12.92 -17.49
CA ASN A 114 11.60 12.13 -16.54
C ASN A 114 11.05 12.22 -15.11
N MET A 115 10.54 13.38 -14.68
CA MET A 115 9.86 13.48 -13.39
C MET A 115 8.61 12.60 -13.32
N ILE A 116 7.83 12.52 -14.40
CA ILE A 116 6.64 11.66 -14.48
C ILE A 116 7.04 10.19 -14.41
N LEU A 117 8.06 9.78 -15.16
CA LEU A 117 8.59 8.41 -15.13
C LEU A 117 9.08 8.04 -13.73
N ASN A 118 9.87 8.90 -13.09
CA ASN A 118 10.34 8.67 -11.72
C ASN A 118 9.17 8.56 -10.73
N SER A 119 8.17 9.42 -10.87
CA SER A 119 6.96 9.35 -10.05
C SER A 119 6.23 8.02 -10.21
N LEU A 120 6.13 7.50 -11.43
CA LEU A 120 5.51 6.21 -11.71
C LEU A 120 6.31 5.06 -11.07
N ILE A 121 7.63 5.08 -11.20
CA ILE A 121 8.53 4.07 -10.61
C ILE A 121 8.41 4.07 -9.08
N VAL A 122 8.47 5.25 -8.45
CA VAL A 122 8.34 5.36 -6.99
C VAL A 122 6.98 4.90 -6.52
N THR A 123 5.90 5.30 -7.20
CA THR A 123 4.54 4.87 -6.84
C THR A 123 4.38 3.36 -6.94
N HIS A 124 4.90 2.74 -8.01
CA HIS A 124 4.94 1.29 -8.15
C HIS A 124 5.72 0.64 -6.99
N SER A 125 6.87 1.15 -6.60
CA SER A 125 7.59 0.55 -5.45
C SER A 125 6.80 0.71 -4.13
N LEU A 126 6.14 1.85 -3.92
CA LEU A 126 5.44 2.13 -2.67
C LEU A 126 4.11 1.37 -2.52
N CYS A 127 3.45 1.01 -3.62
CA CYS A 127 2.14 0.37 -3.58
C CYS A 127 2.18 -1.15 -3.43
N GLU A 128 3.35 -1.78 -3.59
CA GLU A 128 3.52 -3.24 -3.61
C GLU A 128 2.82 -3.99 -2.45
N PRO A 129 2.97 -3.58 -1.17
CA PRO A 129 2.39 -4.32 -0.05
C PRO A 129 0.86 -4.27 0.01
N PHE A 130 0.24 -3.35 -0.73
CA PHE A 130 -1.21 -3.14 -0.76
C PHE A 130 -1.88 -3.80 -1.96
N VAL A 131 -1.07 -4.23 -2.94
CA VAL A 131 -1.56 -4.90 -4.14
C VAL A 131 -1.54 -6.41 -3.96
N SER A 132 -0.49 -6.93 -3.31
CA SER A 132 -0.31 -8.34 -3.01
C SER A 132 -1.18 -8.81 -1.83
N GLU A 133 -1.67 -10.05 -1.91
CA GLU A 133 -2.35 -10.69 -0.79
C GLU A 133 -1.36 -11.10 0.31
N ALA A 134 -1.84 -11.12 1.55
CA ALA A 134 -1.20 -11.74 2.71
C ALA A 134 -2.16 -12.75 3.34
N ASN A 135 -1.63 -13.82 3.93
CA ASN A 135 -2.42 -14.82 4.65
C ASN A 135 -2.72 -14.38 6.09
N THR A 136 -1.86 -13.57 6.68
CA THR A 136 -2.00 -13.12 8.08
C THR A 136 -1.67 -11.65 8.26
N PHE A 137 -2.10 -11.09 9.39
CA PHE A 137 -1.70 -9.74 9.80
C PHE A 137 -0.18 -9.61 9.90
N GLU A 138 0.48 -10.63 10.45
CA GLU A 138 1.94 -10.67 10.61
C GLU A 138 2.69 -10.67 9.28
N GLU A 139 2.18 -11.41 8.29
CA GLU A 139 2.75 -11.46 6.94
C GLU A 139 2.59 -10.12 6.21
N PHE A 140 1.43 -9.47 6.34
CA PHE A 140 1.26 -8.10 5.83
C PHE A 140 2.28 -7.13 6.44
N LEU A 141 2.53 -7.23 7.74
CA LEU A 141 3.56 -6.42 8.41
C LEU A 141 4.98 -6.79 7.92
N ASP A 142 5.25 -8.05 7.58
CA ASP A 142 6.51 -8.46 6.99
C ASP A 142 6.71 -7.87 5.59
N HIS A 143 5.68 -7.86 4.76
CA HIS A 143 5.72 -7.19 3.45
C HIS A 143 6.05 -5.69 3.59
N LEU A 144 5.40 -5.00 4.53
CA LEU A 144 5.71 -3.59 4.82
C LEU A 144 7.13 -3.39 5.35
N ALA A 145 7.61 -4.28 6.22
CA ALA A 145 8.93 -4.16 6.83
C ALA A 145 10.09 -4.44 5.85
N GLN A 146 9.83 -5.24 4.81
CA GLN A 146 10.80 -5.55 3.77
C GLN A 146 10.95 -4.44 2.72
N MET A 147 10.09 -3.42 2.75
CA MET A 147 10.19 -2.30 1.82
C MET A 147 11.54 -1.58 1.96
N PRO A 148 12.16 -1.16 0.84
CA PRO A 148 13.28 -0.24 0.89
C PRO A 148 12.92 1.00 1.70
N THR A 149 13.89 1.55 2.44
CA THR A 149 13.69 2.81 3.14
C THR A 149 13.37 3.91 2.13
N PHE A 150 12.29 4.65 2.36
CA PHE A 150 11.85 5.75 1.50
C PHE A 150 11.79 7.06 2.29
N GLU A 151 11.93 8.17 1.57
CA GLU A 151 11.76 9.50 2.14
C GLU A 151 10.28 9.86 2.24
N GLU A 152 9.88 10.63 3.25
CA GLU A 152 8.46 10.99 3.45
C GLU A 152 7.88 11.77 2.25
N ASN A 153 8.70 12.59 1.59
CA ASN A 153 8.32 13.29 0.36
C ASN A 153 7.99 12.33 -0.80
N SER A 154 8.45 11.08 -0.75
CA SER A 154 8.08 10.07 -1.75
C SER A 154 6.57 9.75 -1.72
N LEU A 155 5.90 10.00 -0.59
CA LEU A 155 4.46 9.83 -0.46
C LEU A 155 3.67 10.83 -1.31
N ASP A 156 4.27 11.94 -1.71
CA ASP A 156 3.62 12.91 -2.60
C ASP A 156 3.38 12.31 -3.99
N HIS A 157 4.16 11.31 -4.39
CA HIS A 157 3.92 10.55 -5.63
C HIS A 157 2.62 9.74 -5.60
N ILE A 158 2.13 9.42 -4.40
CA ILE A 158 0.81 8.78 -4.21
C ILE A 158 -0.28 9.84 -4.07
N ARG A 159 -0.01 10.91 -3.32
CA ARG A 159 -1.03 11.93 -2.97
C ARG A 159 -1.37 12.90 -4.10
N VAL A 160 -0.39 13.26 -4.93
CA VAL A 160 -0.48 14.43 -5.83
C VAL A 160 -0.69 14.03 -7.29
N VAL A 161 -0.52 12.75 -7.66
CA VAL A 161 -0.23 12.43 -9.07
C VAL A 161 -1.46 11.96 -9.85
N PRO A 162 -1.64 12.44 -11.10
CA PRO A 162 -2.57 11.88 -12.09
C PRO A 162 -2.15 10.49 -12.61
N ILE A 163 -1.47 9.66 -11.80
CA ILE A 163 -1.03 8.31 -12.21
C ILE A 163 -2.23 7.41 -12.51
N GLY A 164 -3.38 7.59 -11.84
CA GLY A 164 -4.61 6.88 -12.20
C GLY A 164 -5.05 7.15 -13.66
N VAL A 165 -4.78 8.35 -14.18
CA VAL A 165 -5.06 8.74 -15.58
C VAL A 165 -3.98 8.19 -16.52
N LEU A 166 -2.70 8.24 -16.13
CA LEU A 166 -1.62 7.67 -16.93
C LEU A 166 -1.70 6.14 -17.04
N LEU A 167 -2.07 5.46 -15.95
CA LEU A 167 -2.28 4.01 -15.96
C LEU A 167 -3.44 3.63 -16.86
N SER A 168 -4.56 4.38 -16.83
CA SER A 168 -5.70 4.13 -17.71
C SER A 168 -5.38 4.41 -19.19
N GLU A 169 -4.86 5.58 -19.53
CA GLU A 169 -4.60 5.94 -20.94
C GLU A 169 -3.47 5.15 -21.59
N ARG A 170 -2.43 4.75 -20.84
CA ARG A 170 -1.23 4.13 -21.43
C ARG A 170 -1.24 2.60 -21.39
N PHE A 171 -1.82 1.95 -20.36
CA PHE A 171 -1.84 0.49 -20.33
C PHE A 171 -2.86 -0.13 -21.30
N GLU A 172 -3.90 0.61 -21.69
CA GLU A 172 -4.89 0.18 -22.70
C GLU A 172 -4.29 0.11 -24.12
N HIS A 173 -3.24 0.86 -24.42
CA HIS A 173 -2.58 0.85 -25.74
C HIS A 173 -1.55 -0.29 -25.93
N PHE A 174 -1.31 -1.11 -24.91
CA PHE A 174 -0.38 -2.25 -24.94
C PHE A 174 -1.07 -3.61 -24.83
N THR A 175 -2.39 -3.67 -25.03
CA THR A 175 -3.19 -4.91 -25.22
C THR A 175 -3.47 -5.14 -26.69
#